data_AF-A0A832I372-F1
#
_entry.id   AF-A0A832I372-F1
#
_cell.length_a   1.000
_cell.length_b   1.000
_cell.length_c   1.000
_cell.angle_alpha   90.00
_cell.angle_beta   90.00
_cell.angle_gamma   90.00
#
_symmetry.space_group_name_H-M   'P 1'
#
loop_
_entity.id
_entity.type
_entity.pdbx_description
1 polymer ?
#
loop_
_entity_poly.entity_id
_entity_poly.type
_entity_poly.pdbx_seq_one_letter_code
_entity_poly.pdbx_strand_id
1 'polypeptide(L)'
;MPGPPKPHVPLPLPDTGALDRRLRWRVGPIVVFAGLMALLAGLAAGSLMCPRRITAGLPDDPDLAAARARLAGVPVRTGDLRFGSTLFGDVAPDHSFGPSDQRAVAAAESLVERAAARHALDARLWAARGALDLAVHRFARAERRYRRALDLAPHYPEARLGLGVALALQARIAPEPVARRRLALAAIAQFAAVGADDPYALEALYGRALMLREADRAREAEEARRAYLARDPVSPWAARLRAAE
;
A
#
# COMPACT_ATOMS: atom_id res chain seq x y z
N MET A 1 24.71 88.56 27.34
CA MET A 1 23.74 88.75 26.25
C MET A 1 23.45 87.39 25.63
N PRO A 2 22.33 86.73 25.98
CA PRO A 2 21.94 85.47 25.36
C PRO A 2 21.48 85.74 23.92
N GLY A 3 22.05 85.01 22.95
CA GLY A 3 21.69 85.14 21.54
C GLY A 3 20.25 84.71 21.26
N PRO A 4 19.62 85.20 20.18
CA PRO A 4 18.21 84.93 19.90
C PRO A 4 17.96 83.43 19.70
N PRO A 5 16.80 82.91 20.12
CA PRO A 5 16.46 81.50 19.95
C PRO A 5 16.39 81.17 18.45
N LYS A 6 17.08 80.09 18.04
CA LYS A 6 17.04 79.61 16.66
C LYS A 6 15.62 79.15 16.31
N PRO A 7 15.11 79.49 15.11
CA PRO A 7 13.76 79.08 14.71
C PRO A 7 13.66 77.55 14.67
N HIS A 8 12.66 77.00 15.35
CA HIS A 8 12.30 75.59 15.22
C HIS A 8 11.76 75.35 13.81
N VAL A 9 12.56 74.71 12.96
CA VAL A 9 12.08 74.18 11.69
C VAL A 9 11.30 72.90 11.99
N PRO A 10 9.99 72.84 11.79
CA PRO A 10 9.24 71.61 11.99
C PRO A 10 9.75 70.58 10.98
N LEU A 11 10.23 69.43 11.48
CA LEU A 11 10.54 68.28 10.64
C LEU A 11 9.24 67.88 9.91
N PRO A 12 9.24 67.75 8.57
CA PRO A 12 8.07 67.29 7.85
C PRO A 12 7.69 65.91 8.39
N LEU A 13 6.44 65.76 8.83
CA LEU A 13 5.90 64.48 9.25
C LEU A 13 6.10 63.49 8.08
N PRO A 14 6.63 62.28 8.33
CA PRO A 14 6.81 61.29 7.27
C PRO A 14 5.46 61.04 6.58
N ASP A 15 5.45 61.12 5.24
CA ASP A 15 4.26 61.01 4.41
C ASP A 15 3.57 59.65 4.64
N THR A 16 2.58 59.64 5.55
CA THR A 16 1.85 58.43 5.96
C THR A 16 1.10 57.81 4.79
N GLY A 17 0.75 58.60 3.77
CA GLY A 17 0.14 58.12 2.52
C GLY A 17 1.10 57.30 1.65
N ALA A 18 2.42 57.46 1.81
CA ALA A 18 3.41 56.61 1.13
C ALA A 18 3.58 55.25 1.83
N LEU A 19 3.46 55.20 3.16
CA LEU A 19 3.42 53.95 3.94
C LEU A 19 2.15 53.14 3.65
N ASP A 20 1.01 53.82 3.58
CA ASP A 20 -0.28 53.19 3.35
C ASP A 20 -0.39 52.56 1.95
N ARG A 21 0.18 53.23 0.93
CA ARG A 21 0.32 52.64 -0.42
C ARG A 21 1.19 51.39 -0.44
N ARG A 22 2.28 51.33 0.34
CA ARG A 22 3.17 50.15 0.41
C ARG A 22 2.54 48.99 1.16
N LEU A 23 1.71 49.25 2.18
CA LEU A 23 0.95 48.19 2.87
C LEU A 23 -0.10 47.56 1.95
N ARG A 24 -0.80 48.36 1.12
CA ARG A 24 -1.80 47.86 0.16
C ARG A 24 -1.22 46.83 -0.83
N TRP A 25 0.05 46.97 -1.23
CA TRP A 25 0.76 45.96 -2.05
C TRP A 25 1.11 44.66 -1.29
N ARG A 26 1.15 44.67 0.05
CA ARG A 26 1.32 43.45 0.88
C ARG A 26 0.00 42.76 1.19
N VAL A 27 -1.09 43.51 1.31
CA VAL A 27 -2.43 42.93 1.56
C VAL A 27 -2.88 42.08 0.38
N GLY A 28 -2.60 42.46 -0.87
CA GLY A 28 -2.93 41.66 -2.05
C GLY A 28 -2.36 40.22 -1.99
N PRO A 29 -1.04 40.04 -1.83
CA PRO A 29 -0.43 38.73 -1.63
C PRO A 29 -0.98 37.94 -0.44
N ILE A 30 -1.29 38.61 0.68
CA ILE A 30 -1.86 37.95 1.87
C ILE A 30 -3.27 37.43 1.57
N VAL A 31 -4.10 38.20 0.87
CA VAL A 31 -5.45 37.78 0.48
C VAL A 31 -5.41 36.63 -0.51
N VAL A 32 -4.51 36.67 -1.50
CA VAL A 32 -4.30 35.56 -2.46
C VAL A 32 -3.83 34.30 -1.72
N PHE A 33 -2.87 34.44 -0.80
CA PHE A 33 -2.38 33.32 0.02
C PHE A 33 -3.48 32.74 0.91
N ALA A 34 -4.28 33.58 1.58
CA ALA A 34 -5.40 33.14 2.40
C ALA A 34 -6.48 32.44 1.56
N GLY A 35 -6.76 32.95 0.36
CA GLY A 35 -7.67 32.30 -0.60
C GLY A 35 -7.15 30.94 -1.07
N LEU A 36 -5.85 30.82 -1.38
CA LEU A 36 -5.23 29.55 -1.74
C LEU A 36 -5.29 28.56 -0.57
N MET A 37 -5.04 29.02 0.67
CA MET A 37 -5.13 28.18 1.86
C MET A 37 -6.56 27.71 2.14
N ALA A 38 -7.55 28.57 1.98
CA ALA A 38 -8.96 28.19 2.11
C ALA A 38 -9.37 27.18 1.02
N LEU A 39 -8.89 27.35 -0.22
CA LEU A 39 -9.12 26.40 -1.31
C LEU A 39 -8.50 25.03 -1.00
N LEU A 40 -7.24 25.00 -0.57
CA LEU A 40 -6.55 23.76 -0.21
C LEU A 40 -7.18 23.08 1.01
N ALA A 41 -7.61 23.85 2.01
CA ALA A 41 -8.34 23.33 3.17
C ALA A 41 -9.71 22.75 2.76
N GLY A 42 -10.43 23.41 1.84
CA GLY A 42 -11.68 22.92 1.27
C GLY A 42 -11.49 21.63 0.48
N LEU A 43 -10.46 21.54 -0.36
CA LEU A 43 -10.10 20.32 -1.08
C LEU A 43 -9.71 19.18 -0.13
N ALA A 44 -8.94 19.48 0.92
CA ALA A 44 -8.55 18.50 1.94
C ALA A 44 -9.76 18.00 2.73
N ALA A 45 -10.66 18.90 3.16
CA ALA A 45 -11.90 18.53 3.83
C ALA A 45 -12.79 17.66 2.93
N GLY A 46 -12.95 18.03 1.66
CA GLY A 46 -13.68 17.22 0.67
C GLY A 46 -13.04 15.84 0.46
N SER A 47 -11.71 15.76 0.44
CA SER A 47 -10.98 14.49 0.36
C SER A 47 -11.14 13.62 1.61
N LEU A 48 -11.28 14.21 2.79
CA LEU A 48 -11.49 13.49 4.05
C LEU A 48 -12.94 13.00 4.20
N MET A 49 -13.91 13.73 3.64
CA MET A 49 -15.34 13.40 3.69
C MET A 49 -15.76 12.38 2.62
N CYS A 50 -15.00 12.24 1.52
CA CYS A 50 -15.23 11.18 0.55
C CYS A 50 -14.82 9.82 1.13
N PRO A 51 -15.73 8.83 1.21
CA PRO A 51 -15.38 7.50 1.69
C PRO A 51 -14.28 6.89 0.81
N ARG A 52 -13.29 6.26 1.45
CA ARG A 52 -12.20 5.56 0.76
C ARG A 52 -12.80 4.51 -0.18
N ARG A 53 -12.73 4.74 -1.50
CA ARG A 53 -13.08 3.71 -2.48
C ARG A 53 -11.96 2.67 -2.46
N ILE A 54 -12.21 1.57 -1.76
CA ILE A 54 -11.30 0.43 -1.73
C ILE A 54 -11.42 -0.29 -3.06
N THR A 55 -10.33 -0.31 -3.83
CA THR A 55 -10.24 -1.16 -5.02
C THR A 55 -10.27 -2.62 -4.57
N ALA A 56 -11.23 -3.38 -5.07
CA ALA A 56 -11.40 -4.78 -4.71
C ALA A 56 -12.04 -5.58 -5.86
N GLY A 57 -11.98 -6.90 -5.74
CA GLY A 57 -12.55 -7.82 -6.72
C GLY A 57 -11.74 -7.95 -8.00
N LEU A 58 -12.29 -8.69 -8.96
CA LEU A 58 -11.79 -8.76 -10.33
C LEU A 58 -12.58 -7.80 -11.23
N PRO A 59 -11.96 -7.25 -12.29
CA PRO A 59 -12.69 -6.63 -13.38
C PRO A 59 -13.75 -7.58 -13.96
N ASP A 60 -14.86 -7.02 -14.42
CA ASP A 60 -15.92 -7.78 -15.09
C ASP A 60 -15.46 -8.13 -16.51
N ASP A 61 -14.83 -9.30 -16.63
CA ASP A 61 -14.28 -9.81 -17.87
C ASP A 61 -14.41 -11.35 -17.90
N PRO A 62 -14.94 -11.94 -18.99
CA PRO A 62 -15.18 -13.38 -19.06
C PRO A 62 -13.89 -14.21 -18.99
N ASP A 63 -12.76 -13.69 -19.49
CA ASP A 63 -11.47 -14.38 -19.38
C ASP A 63 -10.98 -14.39 -17.93
N LEU A 64 -11.23 -13.32 -17.15
CA LEU A 64 -10.87 -13.28 -15.73
C LEU A 64 -11.76 -14.19 -14.88
N ALA A 65 -13.06 -14.25 -15.19
CA ALA A 65 -13.96 -15.21 -14.56
C ALA A 65 -13.53 -16.65 -14.85
N ALA A 66 -13.18 -16.96 -16.10
CA ALA A 66 -12.66 -18.28 -16.48
C ALA A 66 -11.31 -18.58 -15.81
N ALA A 67 -10.41 -17.60 -15.70
CA ALA A 67 -9.13 -17.75 -15.03
C ALA A 67 -9.31 -18.07 -13.55
N ARG A 68 -10.18 -17.33 -12.85
CA ARG A 68 -10.54 -17.59 -11.45
C ARG A 68 -11.13 -18.99 -11.27
N ALA A 69 -12.05 -19.41 -12.14
CA ALA A 69 -12.64 -20.74 -12.08
C ALA A 69 -11.59 -21.86 -12.22
N ARG A 70 -10.55 -21.66 -13.05
CA ARG A 70 -9.45 -22.62 -13.21
C ARG A 70 -8.48 -22.66 -12.05
N LEU A 71 -8.40 -21.58 -11.28
CA LEU A 71 -7.50 -21.44 -10.14
C LEU A 71 -8.19 -21.72 -8.80
N ALA A 72 -9.48 -22.05 -8.80
CA ALA A 72 -10.21 -22.39 -7.59
C ALA A 72 -9.54 -23.59 -6.88
N GLY A 73 -9.09 -23.36 -5.65
CA GLY A 73 -8.41 -24.38 -4.84
C GLY A 73 -6.93 -24.60 -5.19
N VAL A 74 -6.37 -23.87 -6.16
CA VAL A 74 -4.95 -23.93 -6.49
C VAL A 74 -4.16 -23.10 -5.46
N PRO A 75 -3.19 -23.69 -4.72
CA PRO A 75 -2.40 -22.91 -3.77
C PRO A 75 -1.40 -22.00 -4.50
N VAL A 76 -1.10 -20.86 -3.90
CA VAL A 76 0.02 -20.01 -4.33
C VAL A 76 1.26 -20.42 -3.53
N ARG A 77 2.39 -20.63 -4.21
CA ARG A 77 3.65 -21.12 -3.61
C ARG A 77 4.36 -20.05 -2.78
N THR A 78 3.79 -19.71 -1.63
CA THR A 78 4.28 -18.66 -0.72
C THR A 78 5.01 -19.21 0.51
N GLY A 79 5.20 -20.54 0.57
CA GLY A 79 5.85 -21.21 1.69
C GLY A 79 5.01 -21.07 2.95
N ASP A 80 5.60 -20.56 4.03
CA ASP A 80 4.91 -20.39 5.31
C ASP A 80 3.96 -19.19 5.38
N LEU A 81 3.96 -18.30 4.39
CA LEU A 81 3.14 -17.08 4.42
C LEU A 81 1.69 -17.42 4.03
N ARG A 82 0.71 -16.85 4.75
CA ARG A 82 -0.70 -16.87 4.33
C ARG A 82 -0.90 -15.85 3.22
N PHE A 83 -1.43 -16.28 2.09
CA PHE A 83 -1.72 -15.40 0.95
C PHE A 83 -3.04 -15.76 0.29
N GLY A 84 -3.98 -14.82 0.32
CA GLY A 84 -5.19 -14.84 -0.47
C GLY A 84 -5.13 -13.81 -1.59
N SER A 85 -5.72 -14.12 -2.73
CA SER A 85 -5.96 -13.15 -3.82
C SER A 85 -7.36 -13.31 -4.38
N THR A 86 -7.89 -12.28 -5.04
CA THR A 86 -9.17 -12.37 -5.75
C THR A 86 -9.14 -13.41 -6.87
N LEU A 87 -7.96 -13.70 -7.43
CA LEU A 87 -7.81 -14.67 -8.52
C LEU A 87 -7.74 -16.12 -8.02
N PHE A 88 -7.02 -16.40 -6.93
CA PHE A 88 -6.79 -17.76 -6.41
C PHE A 88 -7.72 -18.14 -5.24
N GLY A 89 -8.24 -17.15 -4.50
CA GLY A 89 -8.86 -17.38 -3.19
C GLY A 89 -7.82 -17.53 -2.07
N ASP A 90 -8.29 -17.91 -0.88
CA ASP A 90 -7.45 -18.33 0.26
C ASP A 90 -7.46 -19.87 0.30
N VAL A 91 -6.27 -20.46 0.42
CA VAL A 91 -6.08 -21.92 0.42
C VAL A 91 -5.35 -22.31 1.70
N ALA A 92 -5.76 -23.42 2.30
CA ALA A 92 -5.19 -23.91 3.55
C ALA A 92 -3.68 -24.24 3.40
N PRO A 93 -2.87 -24.10 4.47
CA PRO A 93 -1.41 -24.15 4.40
C PRO A 93 -0.81 -25.46 3.90
N ASP A 94 -1.56 -26.56 3.97
CA ASP A 94 -1.05 -27.92 3.70
C ASP A 94 -1.26 -28.39 2.24
N HIS A 95 -1.75 -27.52 1.36
CA HIS A 95 -1.93 -27.86 -0.05
C HIS A 95 -0.60 -27.88 -0.80
N SER A 96 -0.24 -29.04 -1.34
CA SER A 96 0.95 -29.19 -2.19
C SER A 96 0.70 -28.65 -3.59
N PHE A 97 1.64 -27.89 -4.13
CA PHE A 97 1.59 -27.43 -5.51
C PHE A 97 2.13 -28.51 -6.47
N GLY A 98 1.29 -28.97 -7.39
CA GLY A 98 1.60 -30.07 -8.32
C GLY A 98 1.64 -29.70 -9.81
N PRO A 99 1.91 -30.68 -10.70
CA PRO A 99 1.91 -30.46 -12.16
C PRO A 99 0.54 -30.10 -12.75
N SER A 100 -0.56 -30.50 -12.10
CA SER A 100 -1.91 -30.03 -12.44
C SER A 100 -2.06 -28.53 -12.23
N ASP A 101 -1.57 -28.05 -11.09
CA ASP A 101 -1.64 -26.64 -10.69
C ASP A 101 -0.78 -25.78 -11.60
N GLN A 102 0.42 -26.26 -11.94
CA GLN A 102 1.28 -25.60 -12.92
C GLN A 102 0.58 -25.40 -14.27
N ARG A 103 -0.16 -26.42 -14.74
CA ARG A 103 -0.95 -26.32 -15.98
C ARG A 103 -2.13 -25.38 -15.84
N ALA A 104 -2.82 -25.39 -14.70
CA ALA A 104 -3.92 -24.48 -14.41
C ALA A 104 -3.44 -23.01 -14.40
N VAL A 105 -2.31 -22.73 -13.75
CA VAL A 105 -1.67 -21.41 -13.72
C VAL A 105 -1.25 -20.95 -15.11
N ALA A 106 -0.65 -21.82 -15.94
CA ALA A 106 -0.29 -21.47 -17.31
C ALA A 106 -1.52 -21.15 -18.19
N ALA A 107 -2.60 -21.92 -18.04
CA ALA A 107 -3.86 -21.66 -18.74
C ALA A 107 -4.50 -20.33 -18.29
N ALA A 108 -4.50 -20.07 -16.97
CA ALA A 108 -5.00 -18.82 -16.41
C ALA A 108 -4.14 -17.61 -16.83
N GLU A 109 -2.81 -17.75 -16.93
CA GLU A 109 -1.92 -16.69 -17.42
C GLU A 109 -2.33 -16.26 -18.84
N SER A 110 -2.61 -17.21 -19.73
CA SER A 110 -3.08 -16.89 -21.09
C SER A 110 -4.40 -16.11 -21.09
N LEU A 111 -5.33 -16.46 -20.22
CA LEU A 111 -6.62 -15.78 -20.08
C LEU A 111 -6.45 -14.35 -19.55
N VAL A 112 -5.64 -14.18 -18.50
CA VAL A 112 -5.35 -12.87 -17.89
C VAL A 112 -4.64 -11.94 -18.87
N GLU A 113 -3.74 -12.45 -19.72
CA GLU A 113 -3.07 -11.63 -20.75
C GLU A 113 -4.05 -11.16 -21.85
N ARG A 114 -5.07 -11.97 -22.21
CA ARG A 114 -6.14 -11.51 -23.11
C ARG A 114 -6.98 -10.38 -22.50
N ALA A 115 -7.34 -10.52 -21.22
CA ALA A 115 -8.02 -9.45 -20.48
C ALA A 115 -7.14 -8.19 -20.35
N ALA A 116 -5.81 -8.35 -20.28
CA ALA A 116 -4.87 -7.23 -20.23
C ALA A 116 -4.86 -6.33 -21.46
N ALA A 117 -5.13 -6.89 -22.63
CA ALA A 117 -5.29 -6.09 -23.83
C ALA A 117 -6.52 -5.14 -23.74
N ARG A 118 -7.54 -5.51 -22.96
CA ARG A 118 -8.78 -4.73 -22.78
C ARG A 118 -8.72 -3.77 -21.59
N HIS A 119 -7.98 -4.13 -20.55
CA HIS A 119 -7.96 -3.42 -19.25
C HIS A 119 -6.55 -2.99 -18.81
N ALA A 120 -5.77 -2.39 -19.72
CA ALA A 120 -4.35 -2.07 -19.48
C ALA A 120 -4.07 -1.14 -18.28
N LEU A 121 -5.04 -0.30 -17.90
CA LEU A 121 -4.92 0.66 -16.79
C LEU A 121 -5.69 0.25 -15.52
N ASP A 122 -6.21 -0.98 -15.45
CA ASP A 122 -6.90 -1.46 -14.25
C ASP A 122 -5.92 -2.05 -13.22
N ALA A 123 -5.86 -1.45 -12.04
CA ALA A 123 -5.01 -1.90 -10.94
C ALA A 123 -5.27 -3.36 -10.53
N ARG A 124 -6.52 -3.82 -10.58
CA ARG A 124 -6.93 -5.19 -10.20
C ARG A 124 -6.28 -6.22 -11.12
N LEU A 125 -6.15 -5.88 -12.39
CA LEU A 125 -5.50 -6.75 -13.35
C LEU A 125 -3.98 -6.84 -13.11
N TRP A 126 -3.34 -5.73 -12.77
CA TRP A 126 -1.93 -5.74 -12.37
C TRP A 126 -1.70 -6.63 -11.14
N ALA A 127 -2.61 -6.59 -10.15
CA ALA A 127 -2.56 -7.49 -9.01
C ALA A 127 -2.80 -8.96 -9.41
N ALA A 128 -3.77 -9.25 -10.27
CA ALA A 128 -4.01 -10.60 -10.79
C ALA A 128 -2.78 -11.20 -11.48
N ARG A 129 -2.08 -10.42 -12.31
CA ARG A 129 -0.81 -10.84 -12.93
C ARG A 129 0.30 -11.04 -11.89
N GLY A 130 0.33 -10.22 -10.85
CA GLY A 130 1.24 -10.38 -9.71
C GLY A 130 1.02 -11.69 -8.95
N ALA A 131 -0.24 -12.08 -8.75
CA ALA A 131 -0.60 -13.33 -8.08
C ALA A 131 -0.16 -14.55 -8.91
N LEU A 132 -0.35 -14.51 -10.23
CA LEU A 132 0.16 -15.54 -11.15
C LEU A 132 1.68 -15.68 -11.05
N ASP A 133 2.43 -14.57 -11.05
CA ASP A 133 3.88 -14.63 -10.89
C ASP A 133 4.33 -15.23 -9.57
N LEU A 134 3.64 -14.90 -8.47
CA LEU A 134 3.92 -15.51 -7.16
C LEU A 134 3.74 -17.02 -7.22
N ALA A 135 2.67 -17.50 -7.87
CA ALA A 135 2.39 -18.93 -7.99
C ALA A 135 3.51 -19.69 -8.72
N VAL A 136 4.25 -19.03 -9.62
CA VAL A 136 5.39 -19.61 -10.35
C VAL A 136 6.75 -19.08 -9.91
N HIS A 137 6.88 -18.56 -8.68
CA HIS A 137 8.13 -18.06 -8.09
C HIS A 137 8.84 -16.92 -8.84
N ARG A 138 8.13 -16.15 -9.66
CA ARG A 138 8.69 -14.99 -10.38
C ARG A 138 8.64 -13.73 -9.51
N PHE A 139 9.21 -13.76 -8.31
CA PHE A 139 9.00 -12.74 -7.27
C PHE A 139 9.34 -11.31 -7.70
N ALA A 140 10.45 -11.11 -8.42
CA ALA A 140 10.82 -9.78 -8.91
C ALA A 140 9.83 -9.23 -9.96
N ARG A 141 9.17 -10.10 -10.73
CA ARG A 141 8.10 -9.68 -11.64
C ARG A 141 6.82 -9.36 -10.86
N ALA A 142 6.49 -10.17 -9.86
CA ALA A 142 5.36 -9.94 -8.96
C ALA A 142 5.48 -8.58 -8.26
N GLU A 143 6.65 -8.28 -7.69
CA GLU A 143 6.98 -7.00 -7.05
C GLU A 143 6.67 -5.81 -7.98
N ARG A 144 7.13 -5.86 -9.25
CA ARG A 144 6.87 -4.80 -10.22
C ARG A 144 5.38 -4.67 -10.56
N ARG A 145 4.67 -5.79 -10.71
CA ARG A 145 3.23 -5.81 -11.02
C ARG A 145 2.41 -5.24 -9.87
N TYR A 146 2.71 -5.60 -8.62
CA TYR A 146 2.03 -5.03 -7.46
C TYR A 146 2.36 -3.55 -7.25
N ARG A 147 3.61 -3.12 -7.47
CA ARG A 147 3.92 -1.68 -7.48
C ARG A 147 3.11 -0.94 -8.54
N ARG A 148 2.99 -1.50 -9.75
CA ARG A 148 2.17 -0.89 -10.79
C ARG A 148 0.69 -0.82 -10.41
N ALA A 149 0.16 -1.84 -9.74
CA ALA A 149 -1.19 -1.80 -9.18
C ALA A 149 -1.34 -0.69 -8.14
N LEU A 150 -0.34 -0.48 -7.28
CA LEU A 150 -0.33 0.58 -6.27
C LEU A 150 -0.12 1.98 -6.84
N ASP A 151 0.59 2.13 -7.96
CA ASP A 151 0.68 3.41 -8.68
C ASP A 151 -0.69 3.86 -9.20
N LEU A 152 -1.51 2.90 -9.65
CA LEU A 152 -2.85 3.15 -10.16
C LEU A 152 -3.90 3.26 -9.04
N ALA A 153 -3.72 2.48 -7.97
CA ALA A 153 -4.62 2.46 -6.81
C ALA A 153 -3.80 2.38 -5.50
N PRO A 154 -3.37 3.52 -4.92
CA PRO A 154 -2.48 3.55 -3.75
C PRO A 154 -3.03 2.87 -2.50
N HIS A 155 -4.36 2.71 -2.42
CA HIS A 155 -5.08 2.12 -1.29
C HIS A 155 -5.64 0.73 -1.61
N TYR A 156 -5.01 -0.01 -2.52
CA TYR A 156 -5.45 -1.36 -2.88
C TYR A 156 -4.85 -2.41 -1.93
N PRO A 157 -5.63 -2.99 -0.99
CA PRO A 157 -5.11 -3.89 0.03
C PRO A 157 -4.52 -5.19 -0.53
N GLU A 158 -5.14 -5.77 -1.56
CA GLU A 158 -4.61 -6.99 -2.20
C GLU A 158 -3.20 -6.76 -2.77
N ALA A 159 -2.97 -5.60 -3.40
CA ALA A 159 -1.67 -5.27 -3.96
C ALA A 159 -0.62 -5.00 -2.85
N ARG A 160 -1.02 -4.42 -1.71
CA ARG A 160 -0.14 -4.27 -0.54
C ARG A 160 0.24 -5.63 0.06
N LEU A 161 -0.75 -6.51 0.25
CA LEU A 161 -0.50 -7.89 0.70
C LEU A 161 0.46 -8.61 -0.26
N GLY A 162 0.15 -8.60 -1.55
CA GLY A 162 0.94 -9.25 -2.59
C GLY A 162 2.37 -8.71 -2.71
N LEU A 163 2.55 -7.39 -2.58
CA LEU A 163 3.87 -6.78 -2.54
C LEU A 163 4.65 -7.19 -1.29
N GLY A 164 4.00 -7.24 -0.13
CA GLY A 164 4.61 -7.74 1.11
C GLY A 164 5.10 -9.17 0.97
N VAL A 165 4.28 -10.06 0.41
CA VAL A 165 4.64 -11.45 0.14
C VAL A 165 5.80 -11.56 -0.86
N ALA A 166 5.75 -10.82 -1.98
CA ALA A 166 6.83 -10.82 -2.97
C ALA A 166 8.18 -10.41 -2.35
N LEU A 167 8.18 -9.34 -1.55
CA LEU A 167 9.37 -8.83 -0.87
C LEU A 167 9.90 -9.80 0.19
N ALA A 168 9.02 -10.42 0.97
CA ALA A 168 9.39 -11.43 1.96
C ALA A 168 10.06 -12.65 1.30
N LEU A 169 9.49 -13.14 0.19
CA LEU A 169 10.07 -14.25 -0.55
C LEU A 169 11.40 -13.89 -1.22
N GLN A 170 11.54 -12.66 -1.73
CA GLN A 170 12.83 -12.15 -2.21
C GLN A 170 13.87 -12.05 -1.08
N ALA A 171 13.46 -11.65 0.13
CA ALA A 171 14.37 -11.58 1.28
C ALA A 171 14.95 -12.96 1.61
N ARG A 172 14.11 -14.00 1.59
CA ARG A 172 14.52 -15.39 1.88
C ARG A 172 15.57 -15.94 0.92
N ILE A 173 15.56 -15.51 -0.34
CA ILE A 173 16.54 -15.93 -1.35
C ILE A 173 17.68 -14.91 -1.56
N ALA A 174 17.67 -13.78 -0.85
CA ALA A 174 18.69 -12.75 -1.02
C ALA A 174 20.04 -13.24 -0.43
N PRO A 175 21.15 -13.15 -1.20
CA PRO A 175 22.46 -13.59 -0.73
C PRO A 175 23.02 -12.64 0.35
N GLU A 176 22.87 -11.34 0.14
CA GLU A 176 23.46 -10.31 1.00
C GLU A 176 22.59 -10.03 2.24
N PRO A 177 23.17 -10.04 3.46
CA PRO A 177 22.44 -9.77 4.70
C PRO A 177 21.75 -8.41 4.71
N VAL A 178 22.41 -7.38 4.18
CA VAL A 178 21.86 -6.01 4.10
C VAL A 178 20.65 -5.96 3.17
N ALA A 179 20.72 -6.64 2.01
CA ALA A 179 19.61 -6.71 1.07
C ALA A 179 18.43 -7.49 1.66
N ARG A 180 18.72 -8.63 2.31
CA ARG A 180 17.72 -9.44 3.03
C ARG A 180 16.99 -8.62 4.09
N ARG A 181 17.73 -7.91 4.94
CA ARG A 181 17.15 -7.05 5.99
C ARG A 181 16.28 -5.94 5.40
N ARG A 182 16.76 -5.26 4.36
CA ARG A 182 16.00 -4.18 3.68
C ARG A 182 14.69 -4.71 3.11
N LEU A 183 14.72 -5.85 2.41
CA LEU A 183 13.53 -6.46 1.82
C LEU A 183 12.54 -6.93 2.90
N ALA A 184 13.03 -7.54 3.99
CA ALA A 184 12.19 -7.96 5.10
C ALA A 184 11.49 -6.77 5.78
N LEU A 185 12.20 -5.67 6.02
CA LEU A 185 11.62 -4.45 6.58
C LEU A 185 10.58 -3.82 5.62
N ALA A 186 10.88 -3.83 4.31
CA ALA A 186 9.92 -3.37 3.31
C ALA A 186 8.65 -4.25 3.29
N ALA A 187 8.79 -5.57 3.42
CA ALA A 187 7.65 -6.49 3.53
C ALA A 187 6.79 -6.19 4.77
N ILE A 188 7.41 -6.03 5.94
CA ILE A 188 6.72 -5.65 7.18
C ILE A 188 5.93 -4.36 7.01
N ALA A 189 6.52 -3.36 6.35
CA ALA A 189 5.84 -2.09 6.09
C ALA A 189 4.62 -2.25 5.18
N GLN A 190 4.70 -3.09 4.14
CA GLN A 190 3.56 -3.36 3.26
C GLN A 190 2.42 -4.10 3.97
N PHE A 191 2.74 -5.09 4.81
CA PHE A 191 1.74 -5.77 5.62
C PHE A 191 1.08 -4.83 6.63
N ALA A 192 1.86 -3.99 7.32
CA ALA A 192 1.33 -3.02 8.27
C ALA A 192 0.45 -1.94 7.60
N ALA A 193 0.65 -1.70 6.30
CA ALA A 193 -0.15 -0.76 5.52
C ALA A 193 -1.51 -1.34 5.10
N VAL A 194 -1.78 -2.64 5.24
CA VAL A 194 -3.13 -3.18 5.05
C VAL A 194 -3.98 -2.81 6.27
N GLY A 195 -5.12 -2.16 6.04
CA GLY A 195 -6.01 -1.69 7.09
C GLY A 195 -6.69 -2.85 7.82
N ALA A 196 -7.10 -2.62 9.08
CA ALA A 196 -7.75 -3.65 9.89
C ALA A 196 -9.09 -4.11 9.30
N ASP A 197 -9.81 -3.21 8.63
CA ASP A 197 -11.12 -3.46 8.02
C ASP A 197 -11.01 -4.00 6.58
N ASP A 198 -9.79 -4.10 6.02
CA ASP A 198 -9.60 -4.61 4.67
C ASP A 198 -9.81 -6.14 4.62
N PRO A 199 -10.31 -6.69 3.51
CA PRO A 199 -10.54 -8.14 3.36
C PRO A 199 -9.30 -9.01 3.61
N TYR A 200 -8.11 -8.44 3.39
CA TYR A 200 -6.81 -9.11 3.47
C TYR A 200 -6.07 -8.89 4.79
N ALA A 201 -6.75 -8.35 5.80
CA ALA A 201 -6.13 -7.97 7.06
C ALA A 201 -5.60 -9.18 7.85
N LEU A 202 -6.24 -10.35 7.75
CA LEU A 202 -5.79 -11.57 8.43
C LEU A 202 -4.47 -12.08 7.84
N GLU A 203 -4.40 -12.17 6.52
CA GLU A 203 -3.21 -12.57 5.78
C GLU A 203 -2.05 -11.61 6.03
N ALA A 204 -2.33 -10.31 6.05
CA ALA A 204 -1.34 -9.29 6.36
C ALA A 204 -0.83 -9.37 7.80
N LEU A 205 -1.71 -9.55 8.80
CA LEU A 205 -1.32 -9.73 10.20
C LEU A 205 -0.45 -10.97 10.39
N TYR A 206 -0.82 -12.08 9.75
CA TYR A 206 -0.07 -13.32 9.78
C TYR A 206 1.32 -13.14 9.17
N GLY A 207 1.41 -12.59 7.94
CA GLY A 207 2.67 -12.32 7.27
C GLY A 207 3.56 -11.36 8.06
N ARG A 208 2.97 -10.33 8.67
CA ARG A 208 3.67 -9.38 9.54
C ARG A 208 4.24 -10.05 10.79
N ALA A 209 3.49 -10.91 11.47
CA ALA A 209 3.95 -11.62 12.66
C ALA A 209 5.19 -12.49 12.33
N LEU A 210 5.14 -13.26 11.24
CA LEU A 210 6.27 -14.09 10.79
C LEU A 210 7.49 -13.24 10.45
N MET A 211 7.33 -12.19 9.65
CA MET A 211 8.45 -11.35 9.23
C MET A 211 9.06 -10.55 10.40
N LEU A 212 8.26 -10.09 11.37
CA LEU A 212 8.77 -9.43 12.57
C LEU A 212 9.60 -10.38 13.43
N ARG A 213 9.20 -11.65 13.53
CA ARG A 213 9.98 -12.69 14.21
C ARG A 213 11.31 -12.95 13.49
N GLU A 214 11.28 -13.15 12.17
CA GLU A 214 12.50 -13.28 11.35
C GLU A 214 13.42 -12.05 11.46
N ALA A 215 12.84 -10.88 11.74
CA ALA A 215 13.55 -9.63 11.94
C ALA A 215 14.01 -9.37 13.39
N ASP A 216 13.88 -10.34 14.30
CA ASP A 216 14.24 -10.24 15.71
C ASP A 216 13.51 -9.10 16.46
N ARG A 217 12.26 -8.82 16.07
CA ARG A 217 11.38 -7.82 16.70
C ARG A 217 10.31 -8.51 17.53
N ALA A 218 10.74 -9.30 18.52
CA ALA A 218 9.89 -10.23 19.27
C ALA A 218 8.62 -9.60 19.88
N ARG A 219 8.73 -8.41 20.48
CA ARG A 219 7.57 -7.72 21.08
C ARG A 219 6.48 -7.40 20.06
N GLU A 220 6.87 -6.83 18.92
CA GLU A 220 5.92 -6.48 17.87
C GLU A 220 5.39 -7.71 17.14
N ALA A 221 6.21 -8.75 17.00
CA ALA A 221 5.78 -10.04 16.45
C ALA A 221 4.66 -10.62 17.32
N GLU A 222 4.82 -10.59 18.65
CA GLU A 222 3.84 -11.08 19.60
C GLU A 222 2.55 -10.25 19.61
N GLU A 223 2.66 -8.93 19.47
CA GLU A 223 1.48 -8.05 19.27
C GLU A 223 0.71 -8.40 18.00
N ALA A 224 1.40 -8.54 16.86
CA ALA A 224 0.77 -8.91 15.59
C ALA A 224 0.15 -10.31 15.67
N ARG A 225 0.81 -11.25 16.35
CA ARG A 225 0.31 -12.60 16.58
C ARG A 225 -0.96 -12.62 17.41
N ARG A 226 -0.98 -11.90 18.55
CA ARG A 226 -2.19 -11.78 19.39
C ARG A 226 -3.33 -11.12 18.63
N ALA A 227 -3.06 -10.07 17.85
CA ALA A 227 -4.06 -9.42 17.01
C ALA A 227 -4.64 -10.38 15.96
N TYR A 228 -3.81 -11.24 15.36
CA TYR A 228 -4.26 -12.29 14.45
C TYR A 228 -5.15 -13.32 15.16
N LEU A 229 -4.67 -13.92 16.25
CA LEU A 229 -5.37 -14.98 16.98
C LEU A 229 -6.68 -14.50 17.61
N ALA A 230 -6.79 -13.22 17.95
CA ALA A 230 -8.04 -12.63 18.41
C ALA A 230 -9.12 -12.60 17.32
N ARG A 231 -8.73 -12.52 16.04
CA ARG A 231 -9.64 -12.49 14.89
C ARG A 231 -9.85 -13.86 14.26
N ASP A 232 -8.83 -14.71 14.29
CA ASP A 232 -8.87 -16.07 13.75
C ASP A 232 -8.21 -17.05 14.74
N PRO A 233 -8.96 -17.55 15.73
CA PRO A 233 -8.42 -18.43 16.75
C PRO A 233 -8.38 -19.92 16.33
N VAL A 234 -9.09 -20.34 15.30
CA VAL A 234 -9.35 -21.78 15.04
C VAL A 234 -8.82 -22.26 13.70
N SER A 235 -8.46 -21.38 12.76
CA SER A 235 -8.03 -21.83 11.44
C SER A 235 -6.75 -22.71 11.48
N PRO A 236 -6.52 -23.52 10.43
CA PRO A 236 -5.25 -24.22 10.26
C PRO A 236 -4.03 -23.28 10.32
N TRP A 237 -4.21 -22.04 9.84
CA TRP A 237 -3.21 -20.99 9.94
C TRP A 237 -2.97 -20.55 11.39
N ALA A 238 -4.01 -20.45 12.22
CA ALA A 238 -3.86 -20.19 13.65
C ALA A 238 -3.10 -21.31 14.38
N ALA A 239 -3.39 -22.57 14.05
CA ALA A 239 -2.64 -23.71 14.59
C ALA A 239 -1.15 -23.65 14.21
N ARG A 240 -0.85 -23.37 12.93
CA ARG A 240 0.53 -23.19 12.44
C ARG A 240 1.24 -22.02 13.12
N LEU A 241 0.55 -20.91 13.33
CA LEU A 241 1.12 -19.73 13.98
C LEU A 241 1.47 -19.98 15.46
N ARG A 242 0.67 -20.79 16.17
CA ARG A 242 0.98 -21.22 17.55
C ARG A 242 2.16 -22.18 17.60
N ALA A 243 2.26 -23.08 16.63
CA ALA A 243 3.36 -24.05 16.56
C ALA A 243 4.72 -23.43 16.14
N ALA A 244 4.72 -22.17 15.71
CA ALA A 244 5.93 -21.43 15.35
C ALA A 244 6.62 -20.72 16.54
N GLU A 245 6.15 -20.94 17.78
CA GLU A 245 6.84 -20.59 19.03
C GLU A 245 7.99 -21.56 19.32
#